data_AF-A0A161ML15-F1
#
_entry.id   AF-A0A161ML15-F1
#
_cell.length_a   1.000
_cell.length_b   1.000
_cell.length_c   1.000
_cell.angle_alpha   90.00
_cell.angle_beta   90.00
_cell.angle_gamma   90.00
#
_symmetry.space_group_name_H-M   'P 1'
#
loop_
_entity.id
_entity.type
_entity.pdbx_description
1 polymer ?
#
loop_
_entity_poly.entity_id
_entity_poly.type
_entity_poly.pdbx_seq_one_letter_code
_entity_poly.pdbx_strand_id
1 'polypeptide(L)'
;KVLVIFRWKSTRTVKKADRKRFRKVFRKRKFGEKPQTPEFKFMTDEELVKALKDVEIRADKKLQMPPVLPVRKEIDDVFICDTILKGYSESKFVFTDISYGKNDRDRIIVVREPNGTLRKANWEERSRMNEIYFPRPGRKLWMPTMFKGELLLKDLLTRKEYLFILDRACLQFEPDDPDYVRVTTAVYNHINEESEFNEIRSTRHYGSLVFYLIINRNIENLLSENLETNRLQEAVWALDLYNIIHLESKCDHKYVK
;
A
#
# COMPACT_ATOMS: atom_id res chain seq x y z
N LYS A 1 -13.47 16.47 -0.15
CA LYS A 1 -14.49 16.14 0.89
C LYS A 1 -14.76 14.63 1.00
N VAL A 2 -14.85 13.88 -0.11
CA VAL A 2 -15.02 12.41 -0.12
C VAL A 2 -13.87 11.65 0.60
N LEU A 3 -12.61 12.02 0.37
CA LEU A 3 -11.45 11.37 1.02
C LEU A 3 -11.42 11.47 2.56
N VAL A 4 -12.00 12.52 3.14
CA VAL A 4 -11.92 12.80 4.59
C VAL A 4 -13.01 12.05 5.36
N ILE A 5 -14.22 11.94 4.79
CA ILE A 5 -15.32 11.11 5.33
C ILE A 5 -14.92 9.62 5.28
N PHE A 6 -14.12 9.24 4.28
CA PHE A 6 -13.60 7.89 4.10
C PHE A 6 -12.69 7.43 5.25
N ARG A 7 -11.76 8.28 5.70
CA ARG A 7 -10.72 7.91 6.67
C ARG A 7 -11.27 7.40 8.01
N TRP A 8 -12.50 7.74 8.40
CA TRP A 8 -13.09 7.39 9.70
C TRP A 8 -14.22 6.35 9.65
N LYS A 9 -15.11 6.39 8.64
CA LYS A 9 -16.22 5.42 8.53
C LYS A 9 -15.79 4.15 7.78
N SER A 10 -15.14 4.25 6.62
CA SER A 10 -14.76 3.06 5.84
C SER A 10 -13.69 2.23 6.54
N THR A 11 -12.73 2.87 7.22
CA THR A 11 -11.73 2.15 8.03
C THR A 11 -12.38 1.35 9.14
N ARG A 12 -13.50 1.81 9.72
CA ARG A 12 -14.27 1.05 10.72
C ARG A 12 -15.06 -0.09 10.09
N THR A 13 -15.77 0.12 8.98
CA THR A 13 -16.54 -0.95 8.32
C THR A 13 -15.63 -2.03 7.74
N VAL A 14 -14.53 -1.62 7.11
CA VAL A 14 -13.53 -2.54 6.52
C VAL A 14 -12.74 -3.29 7.60
N LYS A 15 -12.43 -2.64 8.74
CA LYS A 15 -11.84 -3.35 9.90
C LYS A 15 -12.81 -4.31 10.57
N LYS A 16 -14.12 -4.04 10.50
CA LYS A 16 -15.17 -4.95 10.98
C LYS A 16 -15.39 -6.12 10.01
N ALA A 17 -15.25 -5.86 8.70
CA ALA A 17 -15.35 -6.85 7.63
C ALA A 17 -14.38 -8.01 7.76
N ASP A 18 -13.15 -7.76 8.19
CA ASP A 18 -12.22 -8.86 8.35
C ASP A 18 -12.45 -9.57 9.70
N ARG A 19 -13.06 -10.77 9.67
CA ARG A 19 -13.00 -11.67 10.84
C ARG A 19 -11.55 -12.02 11.11
N LYS A 20 -10.92 -11.31 12.06
CA LYS A 20 -9.49 -11.40 12.37
C LYS A 20 -9.07 -12.85 12.65
N ARG A 21 -8.41 -13.50 11.68
CA ARG A 21 -7.75 -14.79 11.92
C ARG A 21 -6.37 -14.56 12.50
N PHE A 22 -6.24 -14.56 13.83
CA PHE A 22 -4.97 -14.32 14.53
C PHE A 22 -3.82 -15.22 14.05
N ARG A 23 -4.11 -16.49 13.73
CA ARG A 23 -3.13 -17.43 13.15
C ARG A 23 -2.52 -16.91 11.83
N LYS A 24 -3.31 -16.24 11.00
CA LYS A 24 -2.86 -15.67 9.73
C LYS A 24 -2.11 -14.35 9.95
N VAL A 25 -2.61 -13.51 10.86
CA VAL A 25 -1.98 -12.23 11.24
C VAL A 25 -0.58 -12.44 11.82
N PHE A 26 -0.42 -13.42 12.73
CA PHE A 26 0.85 -13.76 13.39
C PHE A 26 1.52 -15.00 12.79
N ARG A 27 1.35 -15.24 11.49
CA ARG A 27 2.03 -16.35 10.80
C ARG A 27 3.55 -16.26 10.97
N LYS A 28 4.20 -17.41 11.12
CA LYS A 28 5.67 -17.50 11.14
C LYS A 28 6.20 -17.01 9.79
N ARG A 29 7.17 -16.08 9.84
CA ARG A 29 7.83 -15.52 8.66
C ARG A 29 9.31 -15.89 8.72
N LYS A 30 9.89 -16.26 7.58
CA LYS A 30 11.32 -16.53 7.45
C LYS A 30 12.02 -15.20 7.14
N PHE A 31 12.42 -14.46 8.17
CA PHE A 31 13.09 -13.17 8.02
C PHE A 31 14.62 -13.29 7.81
N GLY A 32 15.17 -14.51 7.77
CA GLY A 32 16.61 -14.74 7.69
C GLY A 32 17.34 -14.59 9.04
N GLU A 33 16.64 -14.13 10.06
CA GLU A 33 17.11 -14.09 11.45
C GLU A 33 16.96 -15.45 12.13
N LYS A 34 17.83 -15.73 13.11
CA LYS A 34 17.73 -16.95 13.92
C LYS A 34 16.44 -16.87 14.75
N PRO A 35 15.59 -17.90 14.73
CA PRO A 35 14.39 -17.91 15.56
C PRO A 35 14.81 -17.84 17.03
N GLN A 36 14.20 -16.91 17.77
CA GLN A 36 14.35 -16.88 19.22
C GLN A 36 13.67 -18.08 19.85
N THR A 37 14.24 -18.58 20.93
CA THR A 37 13.66 -19.67 21.73
C THR A 37 12.33 -19.20 22.34
N PRO A 38 11.24 -19.97 22.22
CA PRO A 38 9.96 -19.59 22.81
C PRO A 38 10.04 -19.57 24.34
N GLU A 39 9.49 -18.52 24.94
CA GLU A 39 9.33 -18.41 26.39
C GLU A 39 7.96 -18.96 26.79
N PHE A 40 7.94 -19.88 27.75
CA PHE A 40 6.72 -20.43 28.32
C PHE A 40 6.41 -19.73 29.65
N LYS A 41 5.16 -19.32 29.83
CA LYS A 41 4.68 -18.67 31.05
C LYS A 41 3.37 -19.30 31.49
N PHE A 42 3.28 -19.67 32.76
CA PHE A 42 2.01 -20.06 33.39
C PHE A 42 1.18 -18.80 33.66
N MET A 43 -0.10 -18.84 33.28
CA MET A 43 -1.02 -17.72 33.42
C MET A 43 -2.30 -18.19 34.08
N THR A 44 -2.88 -17.33 34.91
CA THR A 44 -4.27 -17.46 35.38
C THR A 44 -5.26 -17.09 34.27
N ASP A 45 -6.53 -17.45 34.43
CA ASP A 45 -7.57 -17.11 33.44
C ASP A 45 -7.69 -15.59 33.22
N GLU A 46 -7.56 -14.79 34.28
CA GLU A 46 -7.58 -13.33 34.19
C GLU A 46 -6.40 -12.77 33.40
N GLU A 47 -5.20 -13.31 33.62
CA GLU A 47 -4.00 -12.93 32.88
C GLU A 47 -4.09 -13.36 31.42
N LEU A 48 -4.67 -14.52 31.13
CA LEU A 48 -4.92 -14.98 29.76
C LEU A 48 -5.86 -14.02 29.02
N VAL A 49 -6.94 -13.58 29.66
CA VAL A 49 -7.86 -12.58 29.07
C VAL A 49 -7.14 -11.26 28.79
N LYS A 50 -6.29 -10.78 29.70
CA LYS A 50 -5.47 -9.58 29.46
C LYS A 50 -4.51 -9.77 28.29
N ALA A 51 -3.80 -10.90 28.24
CA ALA A 51 -2.89 -11.23 27.14
C ALA A 51 -3.61 -11.30 25.78
N LEU A 52 -4.83 -11.84 25.73
CA LEU A 52 -5.65 -11.88 24.52
C LEU A 52 -6.04 -10.47 24.05
N LYS A 53 -6.39 -9.56 24.97
CA LYS A 53 -6.65 -8.15 24.63
C LYS A 53 -5.40 -7.47 24.05
N ASP A 54 -4.23 -7.74 24.62
CA ASP A 54 -2.96 -7.21 24.09
C ASP A 54 -2.62 -7.77 22.71
N VAL A 55 -2.95 -9.04 22.45
CA VAL A 55 -2.85 -9.64 21.11
C VAL A 55 -3.77 -8.92 20.13
N GLU A 56 -4.99 -8.57 20.54
CA GLU A 56 -5.93 -7.85 19.68
C GLU A 56 -5.43 -6.46 19.31
N ILE A 57 -4.93 -5.69 20.28
CA ILE A 57 -4.34 -4.36 20.05
C ILE A 57 -3.13 -4.46 19.10
N ARG A 58 -2.28 -5.47 19.29
CA ARG A 58 -1.13 -5.71 18.40
C ARG A 58 -1.58 -6.10 16.99
N ALA A 59 -2.64 -6.92 16.87
CA ALA A 59 -3.22 -7.29 15.60
C ALA A 59 -3.77 -6.06 14.86
N ASP A 60 -4.46 -5.17 15.57
CA ASP A 60 -5.00 -3.92 14.98
C ASP A 60 -3.92 -2.98 14.46
N LYS A 61 -2.80 -2.86 15.19
CA LYS A 61 -1.63 -2.11 14.72
C LYS A 61 -1.04 -2.74 13.47
N LYS A 62 -0.93 -4.08 13.43
CA LYS A 62 -0.36 -4.82 12.29
C LYS A 62 -1.27 -4.80 11.06
N LEU A 63 -2.59 -4.78 11.25
CA LEU A 63 -3.61 -4.72 10.21
C LEU A 63 -3.90 -3.29 9.73
N GLN A 64 -3.10 -2.30 10.14
CA GLN A 64 -3.25 -0.94 9.66
C GLN A 64 -3.02 -0.89 8.13
N MET A 65 -4.10 -0.55 7.42
CA MET A 65 -4.12 -0.49 5.97
C MET A 65 -3.14 0.57 5.44
N PRO A 66 -2.42 0.30 4.34
CA PRO A 66 -1.68 1.33 3.64
C PRO A 66 -2.65 2.40 3.09
N PRO A 67 -2.28 3.69 3.12
CA PRO A 67 -3.11 4.73 2.56
C PRO A 67 -3.22 4.55 1.04
N VAL A 68 -4.44 4.67 0.51
CA VAL A 68 -4.69 4.65 -0.94
C VAL A 68 -4.73 6.11 -1.41
N LEU A 69 -3.79 6.47 -2.27
CA LEU A 69 -3.63 7.81 -2.83
C LEU A 69 -3.75 7.77 -4.36
N PRO A 70 -4.21 8.86 -5.00
CA PRO A 70 -4.12 8.98 -6.44
C PRO A 70 -2.65 9.09 -6.89
N VAL A 71 -2.40 8.74 -8.16
CA VAL A 71 -1.08 8.89 -8.77
C VAL A 71 -0.65 10.35 -8.73
N ARG A 72 0.57 10.60 -8.26
CA ARG A 72 1.17 11.93 -8.23
C ARG A 72 1.49 12.46 -9.63
N LYS A 73 1.45 13.78 -9.80
CA LYS A 73 1.92 14.45 -11.01
C LYS A 73 3.43 14.61 -10.98
N GLU A 74 4.06 14.61 -12.16
CA GLU A 74 5.49 14.88 -12.31
C GLU A 74 5.82 16.33 -11.92
N ILE A 75 7.07 16.55 -11.50
CA ILE A 75 7.56 17.86 -11.06
C ILE A 75 8.38 18.46 -12.19
N ASP A 76 7.82 19.44 -12.88
CA ASP A 76 8.51 20.22 -13.91
C ASP A 76 8.60 21.68 -13.47
N ASP A 77 9.45 21.93 -12.48
CA ASP A 77 9.65 23.27 -11.93
C ASP A 77 11.11 23.71 -12.14
N VAL A 78 11.29 24.78 -12.90
CA VAL A 78 12.59 25.34 -13.26
C VAL A 78 12.78 26.64 -12.50
N PHE A 79 13.87 26.74 -11.74
CA PHE A 79 14.18 27.96 -11.00
C PHE A 79 14.84 29.00 -11.91
N ILE A 80 15.94 28.61 -12.56
CA ILE A 80 16.83 29.53 -13.29
C ILE A 80 17.42 28.80 -14.51
N CYS A 81 17.65 29.53 -15.61
CA CYS A 81 18.36 29.03 -16.78
C CYS A 81 19.53 29.96 -17.10
N ASP A 82 20.75 29.52 -16.77
CA ASP A 82 21.98 30.30 -16.99
C ASP A 82 22.70 29.79 -18.24
N THR A 83 22.54 30.49 -19.37
CA THR A 83 23.14 30.07 -20.66
C THR A 83 24.67 30.10 -20.66
N ILE A 84 25.29 30.89 -19.78
CA ILE A 84 26.76 31.01 -19.64
C ILE A 84 27.39 29.71 -19.14
N LEU A 85 26.64 28.93 -18.34
CA LEU A 85 27.11 27.67 -17.77
C LEU A 85 26.92 26.48 -18.72
N LYS A 86 26.38 26.71 -19.92
CA LYS A 86 26.18 25.66 -20.92
C LYS A 86 27.53 25.12 -21.39
N GLY A 87 27.73 23.81 -21.23
CA GLY A 87 28.97 23.14 -21.62
C GLY A 87 30.11 23.25 -20.60
N TYR A 88 29.83 23.77 -19.39
CA TYR A 88 30.81 23.75 -18.29
C TYR A 88 31.06 22.33 -17.76
N SER A 89 30.04 21.48 -17.73
CA SER A 89 30.13 20.09 -17.29
C SER A 89 29.44 19.13 -18.26
N GLU A 90 29.95 17.91 -18.36
CA GLU A 90 29.35 16.84 -19.17
C GLU A 90 28.18 16.15 -18.44
N SER A 91 28.20 16.15 -17.11
CA SER A 91 27.22 15.48 -16.26
C SER A 91 26.38 16.49 -15.48
N LYS A 92 25.21 16.01 -15.01
CA LYS A 92 24.32 16.76 -14.13
C LYS A 92 24.79 16.70 -12.67
N PHE A 93 24.66 17.80 -11.95
CA PHE A 93 24.91 17.86 -10.52
C PHE A 93 23.58 17.81 -9.76
N VAL A 94 23.52 16.97 -8.72
CA VAL A 94 22.34 16.84 -7.85
C VAL A 94 22.70 17.32 -6.46
N PHE A 95 22.08 18.41 -6.04
CA PHE A 95 22.27 18.99 -4.71
C PHE A 95 21.10 18.59 -3.82
N THR A 96 21.40 17.99 -2.68
CA THR A 96 20.41 17.50 -1.72
C THR A 96 20.65 18.15 -0.37
N ASP A 97 19.62 18.78 0.20
CA ASP A 97 19.66 19.27 1.57
C ASP A 97 19.56 18.08 2.55
N ILE A 98 20.59 17.87 3.37
CA ILE A 98 20.69 16.77 4.35
C ILE A 98 20.30 17.18 5.77
N SER A 99 19.67 18.34 5.96
CA SER A 99 19.21 18.80 7.27
C SER A 99 18.29 17.77 7.95
N TYR A 100 18.49 17.59 9.27
CA TYR A 100 17.66 16.70 10.08
C TYR A 100 16.29 17.35 10.41
N GLY A 101 15.26 16.54 10.64
CA GLY A 101 13.92 17.00 11.01
C GLY A 101 13.02 17.46 9.86
N LYS A 102 13.52 17.45 8.62
CA LYS A 102 12.69 17.69 7.42
C LYS A 102 12.08 16.39 6.90
N ASN A 103 10.82 16.46 6.46
CA ASN A 103 10.17 15.33 5.79
C ASN A 103 10.78 15.05 4.43
N ASP A 104 10.77 13.78 4.01
CA ASP A 104 11.27 13.35 2.71
C ASP A 104 10.51 13.95 1.52
N ARG A 105 9.30 14.48 1.74
CA ARG A 105 8.50 15.20 0.73
C ARG A 105 8.80 16.69 0.64
N ASP A 106 9.24 17.30 1.74
CA ASP A 106 9.48 18.75 1.83
C ASP A 106 10.96 19.11 1.67
N ARG A 107 11.86 18.10 1.69
CA ARG A 107 13.31 18.27 1.47
C ARG A 107 13.63 18.93 0.13
N ILE A 108 14.57 19.87 0.12
CA ILE A 108 14.96 20.56 -1.12
C ILE A 108 15.99 19.70 -1.85
N ILE A 109 15.68 19.36 -3.10
CA ILE A 109 16.57 18.62 -3.99
C ILE A 109 16.52 19.30 -5.36
N VAL A 110 17.67 19.76 -5.82
CA VAL A 110 17.80 20.51 -7.07
C VAL A 110 18.82 19.86 -7.98
N VAL A 111 18.57 19.94 -9.27
CA VAL A 111 19.42 19.37 -10.31
C VAL A 111 19.89 20.49 -11.21
N ARG A 112 21.21 20.60 -11.36
CA ARG A 112 21.84 21.46 -12.36
C ARG A 112 22.17 20.62 -13.58
N GLU A 113 21.50 20.90 -14.67
CA GLU A 113 21.73 20.24 -15.96
C GLU A 113 22.95 20.83 -16.69
N PRO A 114 23.60 20.06 -17.58
CA PRO A 114 24.69 20.54 -18.45
C PRO A 114 24.32 21.77 -19.32
N ASN A 115 23.02 21.97 -19.55
CA ASN A 115 22.49 23.11 -20.30
C ASN A 115 22.50 24.42 -19.50
N GLY A 116 22.90 24.39 -18.23
CA GLY A 116 22.89 25.55 -17.33
C GLY A 116 21.56 25.74 -16.59
N THR A 117 20.56 24.90 -16.83
CA THR A 117 19.26 24.94 -16.15
C THR A 117 19.36 24.41 -14.72
N LEU A 118 18.85 25.16 -13.75
CA LEU A 118 18.63 24.71 -12.37
C LEU A 118 17.15 24.41 -12.17
N ARG A 119 16.80 23.14 -11.98
CA ARG A 119 15.43 22.65 -11.80
C ARG A 119 15.26 21.88 -10.51
N LYS A 120 14.02 21.66 -10.08
CA LYS A 120 13.71 20.65 -9.05
C LYS A 120 14.00 19.25 -9.58
N ALA A 121 14.42 18.37 -8.68
CA ALA A 121 14.61 16.96 -8.99
C ALA A 121 13.27 16.26 -9.28
N ASN A 122 13.29 15.33 -10.23
CA ASN A 122 12.14 14.49 -10.54
C ASN A 122 11.86 13.54 -9.36
N TRP A 123 10.66 12.95 -9.31
CA TRP A 123 10.30 12.03 -8.23
C TRP A 123 11.22 10.81 -8.10
N GLU A 124 11.72 10.29 -9.22
CA GLU A 124 12.68 9.17 -9.22
C GLU A 124 14.03 9.61 -8.64
N GLU A 125 14.57 10.74 -9.12
CA GLU A 125 15.82 11.32 -8.63
C GLU A 125 15.73 11.63 -7.14
N ARG A 126 14.60 12.21 -6.72
CA ARG A 126 14.30 12.50 -5.31
C ARG A 126 14.27 11.23 -4.46
N SER A 127 13.53 10.22 -4.90
CA SER A 127 13.45 8.93 -4.18
C SER A 127 14.81 8.29 -4.03
N ARG A 128 15.63 8.37 -5.08
CA ARG A 128 17.00 7.85 -5.10
C ARG A 128 17.92 8.61 -4.14
N MET A 129 17.91 9.94 -4.19
CA MET A 129 18.73 10.77 -3.29
C MET A 129 18.33 10.57 -1.83
N ASN A 130 17.02 10.53 -1.54
CA ASN A 130 16.52 10.25 -0.20
C ASN A 130 17.02 8.88 0.29
N GLU A 131 17.02 7.85 -0.55
CA GLU A 131 17.51 6.52 -0.15
C GLU A 131 19.03 6.48 0.07
N ILE A 132 19.81 7.29 -0.67
CA ILE A 132 21.28 7.36 -0.49
C ILE A 132 21.62 8.01 0.86
N TYR A 133 21.00 9.15 1.17
CA TYR A 133 21.33 9.92 2.38
C TYR A 133 20.56 9.43 3.62
N PHE A 134 19.35 8.89 3.44
CA PHE A 134 18.47 8.41 4.50
C PHE A 134 17.95 6.99 4.18
N PRO A 135 18.82 5.97 4.23
CA PRO A 135 18.46 4.61 3.83
C PRO A 135 17.37 4.03 4.71
N ARG A 136 16.37 3.39 4.09
CA ARG A 136 15.27 2.72 4.79
C ARG A 136 15.44 1.21 4.74
N PRO A 137 15.28 0.49 5.88
CA PRO A 137 15.51 -0.94 5.91
C PRO A 137 14.58 -1.66 4.93
N GLY A 138 15.18 -2.44 4.02
CA GLY A 138 14.48 -3.26 3.05
C GLY A 138 14.16 -2.58 1.71
N ARG A 139 14.26 -1.25 1.61
CA ARG A 139 14.16 -0.52 0.35
C ARG A 139 15.46 -0.66 -0.44
N LYS A 140 15.36 -0.77 -1.76
CA LYS A 140 16.51 -0.81 -2.66
C LYS A 140 16.61 0.49 -3.44
N LEU A 141 17.84 0.93 -3.70
CA LEU A 141 18.12 2.12 -4.52
C LEU A 141 17.51 2.00 -5.92
N TRP A 142 17.66 0.83 -6.51
CA TRP A 142 17.11 0.50 -7.82
C TRP A 142 15.86 -0.33 -7.67
N MET A 143 14.89 -0.10 -8.57
CA MET A 143 13.70 -0.94 -8.65
C MET A 143 14.10 -2.43 -8.76
N PRO A 144 13.60 -3.30 -7.87
CA PRO A 144 13.79 -4.73 -7.94
C PRO A 144 13.33 -5.31 -9.29
N THR A 145 14.05 -6.30 -9.81
CA THR A 145 13.75 -6.96 -11.10
C THR A 145 12.35 -7.56 -11.15
N MET A 146 11.83 -8.03 -10.01
CA MET A 146 10.45 -8.56 -9.90
C MET A 146 9.36 -7.56 -10.31
N PHE A 147 9.63 -6.25 -10.28
CA PHE A 147 8.68 -5.21 -10.68
C PHE A 147 8.94 -4.62 -12.07
N LYS A 148 10.11 -4.91 -12.67
CA LYS A 148 10.51 -4.36 -13.98
C LYS A 148 9.85 -5.09 -15.15
N GLY A 149 9.66 -6.41 -15.04
CA GLY A 149 9.14 -7.24 -16.13
C GLY A 149 7.77 -7.81 -15.82
N GLU A 150 6.86 -7.73 -16.79
CA GLU A 150 5.53 -8.32 -16.66
C GLU A 150 5.57 -9.83 -16.44
N LEU A 151 6.53 -10.53 -17.07
CA LEU A 151 6.67 -11.98 -16.95
C LEU A 151 6.95 -12.43 -15.52
N LEU A 152 7.93 -11.80 -14.85
CA LEU A 152 8.28 -12.15 -13.47
C LEU A 152 7.15 -11.82 -12.49
N LEU A 153 6.42 -10.74 -12.75
CA LEU A 153 5.24 -10.41 -11.97
C LEU A 153 4.14 -11.47 -12.20
N LYS A 154 3.87 -11.84 -13.45
CA LYS A 154 2.91 -12.90 -13.82
C LYS A 154 3.26 -14.23 -13.16
N ASP A 155 4.54 -14.63 -13.17
CA ASP A 155 4.98 -15.86 -12.51
C ASP A 155 4.68 -15.87 -11.00
N LEU A 156 4.88 -14.73 -10.32
CA LEU A 156 4.56 -14.60 -8.90
C LEU A 156 3.05 -14.58 -8.64
N LEU A 157 2.27 -14.02 -9.55
CA LEU A 157 0.80 -14.03 -9.51
C LEU A 157 0.26 -15.46 -9.68
N THR A 158 0.79 -16.23 -10.63
CA THR A 158 0.46 -17.65 -10.84
C THR A 158 0.76 -18.49 -9.60
N ARG A 159 1.85 -18.18 -8.89
CA ARG A 159 2.20 -18.83 -7.61
C ARG A 159 1.35 -18.37 -6.42
N LYS A 160 0.42 -17.43 -6.63
CA LYS A 160 -0.46 -16.84 -5.62
C LYS A 160 0.30 -16.16 -4.47
N GLU A 161 1.50 -15.65 -4.74
CA GLU A 161 2.34 -14.97 -3.74
C GLU A 161 1.96 -13.50 -3.52
N TYR A 162 0.65 -13.18 -3.55
CA TYR A 162 0.15 -11.80 -3.54
C TYR A 162 0.66 -10.97 -2.36
N LEU A 163 0.65 -11.55 -1.16
CA LEU A 163 1.08 -10.83 0.05
C LEU A 163 2.57 -10.49 0.02
N PHE A 164 3.40 -11.32 -0.61
CA PHE A 164 4.82 -11.01 -0.78
C PHE A 164 5.00 -9.81 -1.72
N ILE A 165 4.31 -9.80 -2.86
CA ILE A 165 4.33 -8.69 -3.83
C ILE A 165 3.87 -7.39 -3.17
N LEU A 166 2.73 -7.40 -2.48
CA LEU A 166 2.14 -6.22 -1.85
C LEU A 166 2.98 -5.69 -0.67
N ASP A 167 3.48 -6.57 0.21
CA ASP A 167 4.39 -6.18 1.30
C ASP A 167 5.69 -5.60 0.72
N ARG A 168 6.22 -6.17 -0.35
CA ARG A 168 7.44 -5.69 -1.01
C ARG A 168 7.23 -4.35 -1.72
N ALA A 169 6.07 -4.16 -2.37
CA ALA A 169 5.71 -2.90 -3.03
C ALA A 169 5.61 -1.75 -2.01
N CYS A 170 4.98 -2.00 -0.84
CA CYS A 170 4.89 -1.02 0.25
C CYS A 170 6.24 -0.60 0.83
N LEU A 171 7.24 -1.48 0.79
CA LEU A 171 8.60 -1.17 1.24
C LEU A 171 9.40 -0.40 0.18
N GLN A 172 9.17 -0.72 -1.10
CA GLN A 172 9.98 -0.21 -2.20
C GLN A 172 9.52 1.17 -2.70
N PHE A 173 8.21 1.38 -2.79
CA PHE A 173 7.61 2.55 -3.43
C PHE A 173 6.82 3.39 -2.43
N GLU A 174 6.55 4.64 -2.81
CA GLU A 174 5.60 5.48 -2.09
C GLU A 174 4.17 5.18 -2.56
N PRO A 175 3.14 5.36 -1.71
CA PRO A 175 1.75 4.99 -2.03
C PRO A 175 1.14 5.76 -3.21
N ASP A 176 1.69 6.93 -3.55
CA ASP A 176 1.30 7.79 -4.66
C ASP A 176 2.16 7.59 -5.93
N ASP A 177 3.15 6.69 -5.88
CA ASP A 177 4.04 6.38 -6.98
C ASP A 177 3.29 5.63 -8.11
N PRO A 178 3.47 6.00 -9.39
CA PRO A 178 2.86 5.28 -10.51
C PRO A 178 3.22 3.79 -10.55
N ASP A 179 4.45 3.40 -10.17
CA ASP A 179 4.86 1.99 -10.14
C ASP A 179 4.13 1.21 -9.03
N TYR A 180 3.91 1.85 -7.87
CA TYR A 180 3.12 1.26 -6.78
C TYR A 180 1.68 0.99 -7.23
N VAL A 181 1.05 1.99 -7.84
CA VAL A 181 -0.33 1.87 -8.33
C VAL A 181 -0.42 0.82 -9.42
N ARG A 182 0.53 0.77 -10.37
CA ARG A 182 0.58 -0.27 -11.41
C ARG A 182 0.63 -1.67 -10.81
N VAL A 183 1.56 -1.91 -9.89
CA VAL A 183 1.77 -3.25 -9.29
C VAL A 183 0.56 -3.67 -8.46
N THR A 184 0.04 -2.78 -7.60
CA THR A 184 -1.13 -3.09 -6.76
C THR A 184 -2.37 -3.36 -7.59
N THR A 185 -2.63 -2.56 -8.63
CA THR A 185 -3.72 -2.75 -9.59
C THR A 185 -3.63 -4.11 -10.28
N ALA A 186 -2.44 -4.48 -10.78
CA ALA A 186 -2.23 -5.77 -11.44
C ALA A 186 -2.52 -6.96 -10.50
N VAL A 187 -2.04 -6.87 -9.26
CA VAL A 187 -2.33 -7.88 -8.22
C VAL A 187 -3.83 -7.97 -7.95
N TYR A 188 -4.50 -6.83 -7.73
CA TYR A 188 -5.93 -6.78 -7.42
C TYR A 188 -6.81 -7.31 -8.55
N ASN A 189 -6.49 -7.02 -9.80
CA ASN A 189 -7.20 -7.58 -10.95
C ASN A 189 -7.07 -9.10 -11.00
N HIS A 190 -5.85 -9.64 -10.84
CA HIS A 190 -5.63 -11.08 -10.85
C HIS A 190 -6.36 -11.81 -9.71
N ILE A 191 -6.41 -11.21 -8.50
CA ILE A 191 -7.18 -11.77 -7.38
C ILE A 191 -8.68 -11.81 -7.70
N ASN A 192 -9.18 -10.76 -8.34
CA ASN A 192 -10.59 -10.66 -8.68
C ASN A 192 -10.98 -11.62 -9.80
N GLU A 193 -10.12 -11.81 -10.80
CA GLU A 193 -10.29 -12.77 -11.89
C GLU A 193 -10.33 -14.22 -11.37
N GLU A 194 -9.40 -14.59 -10.49
CA GLU A 194 -9.33 -15.92 -9.90
C GLU A 194 -10.28 -16.13 -8.70
N SER A 195 -10.97 -15.07 -8.24
CA SER A 195 -11.80 -15.07 -7.02
C SER A 195 -11.07 -15.51 -5.74
N GLU A 196 -9.74 -15.33 -5.68
CA GLU A 196 -8.87 -15.80 -4.59
C GLU A 196 -8.76 -14.81 -3.42
N PHE A 197 -9.90 -14.30 -2.95
CA PHE A 197 -9.96 -13.29 -1.87
C PHE A 197 -9.45 -13.82 -0.52
N ASN A 198 -9.56 -15.13 -0.30
CA ASN A 198 -9.15 -15.78 0.94
C ASN A 198 -7.65 -15.61 1.25
N GLU A 199 -6.81 -15.47 0.24
CA GLU A 199 -5.36 -15.31 0.43
C GLU A 199 -5.00 -13.96 1.08
N ILE A 200 -5.80 -12.93 0.85
CA ILE A 200 -5.52 -11.57 1.35
C ILE A 200 -6.38 -11.21 2.55
N ARG A 201 -7.44 -11.95 2.85
CA ARG A 201 -8.16 -11.79 4.10
C ARG A 201 -7.26 -11.97 5.33
N SER A 202 -7.57 -11.22 6.38
CA SER A 202 -6.78 -11.07 7.60
C SER A 202 -5.37 -10.54 7.35
N THR A 203 -5.23 -9.66 6.36
CA THR A 203 -4.01 -8.91 6.06
C THR A 203 -4.32 -7.41 5.95
N ARG A 204 -3.28 -6.58 6.08
CA ARG A 204 -3.43 -5.13 5.97
C ARG A 204 -3.89 -4.64 4.58
N HIS A 205 -3.79 -5.48 3.56
CA HIS A 205 -4.08 -5.11 2.17
C HIS A 205 -5.52 -5.41 1.75
N TYR A 206 -6.27 -6.20 2.53
CA TYR A 206 -7.63 -6.58 2.19
C TYR A 206 -8.53 -5.37 1.98
N GLY A 207 -8.44 -4.38 2.87
CA GLY A 207 -9.26 -3.19 2.72
C GLY A 207 -8.89 -2.31 1.54
N SER A 208 -7.61 -2.26 1.17
CA SER A 208 -7.16 -1.57 -0.05
C SER A 208 -7.70 -2.25 -1.31
N LEU A 209 -7.74 -3.59 -1.32
CA LEU A 209 -8.36 -4.38 -2.39
C LEU A 209 -9.86 -4.10 -2.49
N VAL A 210 -10.61 -4.22 -1.40
CA VAL A 210 -12.07 -3.96 -1.39
C VAL A 210 -12.35 -2.53 -1.87
N PHE A 211 -11.56 -1.56 -1.43
CA PHE A 211 -11.70 -0.17 -1.86
C PHE A 211 -11.45 0.01 -3.36
N TYR A 212 -10.41 -0.63 -3.88
CA TYR A 212 -10.09 -0.62 -5.31
C TYR A 212 -11.24 -1.20 -6.15
N LEU A 213 -11.77 -2.36 -5.76
CA LEU A 213 -12.88 -3.02 -6.44
C LEU A 213 -14.15 -2.15 -6.47
N ILE A 214 -14.46 -1.49 -5.34
CA ILE A 214 -15.62 -0.61 -5.25
C ILE A 214 -15.44 0.62 -6.14
N ILE A 215 -14.29 1.29 -6.12
CA ILE A 215 -14.03 2.45 -6.97
C ILE A 215 -14.23 2.11 -8.45
N ASN A 216 -13.73 0.95 -8.86
CA ASN A 216 -13.79 0.49 -10.25
C ASN A 216 -15.10 -0.22 -10.61
N ARG A 217 -16.08 -0.26 -9.70
CA ARG A 217 -17.38 -0.94 -9.88
C ARG A 217 -17.26 -2.42 -10.25
N ASN A 218 -16.21 -3.09 -9.78
CA ASN A 218 -15.95 -4.50 -10.02
C ASN A 218 -16.03 -5.29 -8.71
N ILE A 219 -17.20 -5.30 -8.08
CA ILE A 219 -17.43 -5.92 -6.76
C ILE A 219 -18.13 -7.29 -6.85
N GLU A 220 -18.65 -7.65 -8.02
CA GLU A 220 -19.52 -8.82 -8.22
C GLU A 220 -18.87 -10.12 -7.73
N ASN A 221 -17.64 -10.40 -8.16
CA ASN A 221 -16.91 -11.61 -7.76
C ASN A 221 -16.68 -11.69 -6.25
N LEU A 222 -16.42 -10.55 -5.60
CA LEU A 222 -16.27 -10.48 -4.15
C LEU A 222 -17.60 -10.78 -3.43
N LEU A 223 -18.72 -10.30 -3.95
CA LEU A 223 -20.03 -10.60 -3.38
C LEU A 223 -20.40 -12.07 -3.56
N SER A 224 -20.18 -12.62 -4.77
CA SER A 224 -20.43 -14.04 -5.05
C SER A 224 -19.63 -14.94 -4.11
N GLU A 225 -18.32 -14.71 -3.94
CA GLU A 225 -17.50 -15.52 -3.03
C GLU A 225 -17.90 -15.33 -1.55
N ASN A 226 -18.34 -14.13 -1.15
CA ASN A 226 -18.89 -13.92 0.19
C ASN A 226 -20.20 -14.69 0.42
N LEU A 227 -21.08 -14.77 -0.58
CA LEU A 227 -22.33 -15.52 -0.49
C LEU A 227 -22.05 -17.03 -0.42
N GLU A 228 -21.19 -17.55 -1.30
CA GLU A 228 -20.79 -18.96 -1.32
C GLU A 228 -20.12 -19.41 -0.01
N THR A 229 -19.31 -18.53 0.60
CA THR A 229 -18.61 -18.84 1.85
C THR A 229 -19.40 -18.47 3.12
N ASN A 230 -20.69 -18.14 3.00
CA ASN A 230 -21.59 -17.75 4.10
C ASN A 230 -21.12 -16.54 4.92
N ARG A 231 -20.45 -15.57 4.28
CA ARG A 231 -19.97 -14.32 4.89
C ARG A 231 -20.90 -13.15 4.59
N LEU A 232 -22.16 -13.31 4.98
CA LEU A 232 -23.21 -12.32 4.72
C LEU A 232 -22.89 -10.94 5.29
N GLN A 233 -22.28 -10.87 6.47
CA GLN A 233 -21.89 -9.59 7.08
C GLN A 233 -20.85 -8.83 6.25
N GLU A 234 -19.86 -9.54 5.70
CA GLU A 234 -18.83 -8.96 4.82
C GLU A 234 -19.45 -8.40 3.54
N ALA A 235 -20.42 -9.13 2.96
CA ALA A 235 -21.16 -8.71 1.79
C ALA A 235 -21.99 -7.43 2.05
N VAL A 236 -22.73 -7.39 3.17
CA VAL A 236 -23.53 -6.21 3.56
C VAL A 236 -22.63 -4.99 3.74
N TRP A 237 -21.50 -5.13 4.45
CA TRP A 237 -20.59 -4.01 4.64
C TRP A 237 -19.93 -3.53 3.35
N ALA A 238 -19.66 -4.43 2.40
CA ALA A 238 -19.16 -4.07 1.09
C ALA A 238 -20.21 -3.29 0.28
N LEU A 239 -21.49 -3.70 0.36
CA LEU A 239 -22.62 -2.98 -0.26
C LEU A 239 -22.85 -1.60 0.37
N ASP A 240 -22.82 -1.51 1.71
CA ASP A 240 -22.90 -0.22 2.41
C ASP A 240 -21.81 0.74 1.94
N LEU A 241 -20.58 0.22 1.80
CA LEU A 241 -19.44 1.00 1.32
C LEU A 241 -19.60 1.42 -0.15
N TYR A 242 -20.13 0.52 -0.98
CA TYR A 242 -20.46 0.80 -2.38
C TYR A 242 -21.48 1.95 -2.49
N ASN A 243 -22.56 1.89 -1.71
CA ASN A 243 -23.61 2.91 -1.67
C ASN A 243 -23.09 4.27 -1.17
N ILE A 244 -22.15 4.28 -0.23
CA ILE A 244 -21.51 5.51 0.27
C ILE A 244 -20.63 6.17 -0.81
N ILE A 245 -19.93 5.39 -1.63
CA ILE A 245 -19.02 5.90 -2.67
C ILE A 245 -19.81 6.30 -3.93
N HIS A 246 -20.74 5.45 -4.37
CA HIS A 246 -21.55 5.65 -5.58
C HIS A 246 -22.97 6.06 -5.20
N LEU A 247 -23.11 7.31 -4.74
CA LEU A 247 -24.40 7.90 -4.36
C LEU A 247 -25.45 7.89 -5.49
N GLU A 248 -25.00 7.82 -6.75
CA GLU A 248 -25.85 7.76 -7.94
C GLU A 248 -26.38 6.34 -8.25
N SER A 249 -25.82 5.31 -7.61
CA SER A 249 -26.24 3.93 -7.81
C SER A 249 -27.46 3.59 -6.95
N LYS A 250 -28.55 3.13 -7.58
CA LYS A 250 -29.84 2.82 -6.95
C LYS A 250 -29.83 1.49 -6.16
N CYS A 251 -28.81 1.26 -5.34
CA CYS A 251 -28.73 0.08 -4.47
C CYS A 251 -29.19 0.37 -3.03
N ASP A 252 -29.84 1.51 -2.81
CA ASP A 252 -30.33 1.94 -1.51
C ASP A 252 -31.58 1.16 -1.10
N HIS A 253 -31.70 0.83 0.20
CA HIS A 253 -32.76 -0.01 0.77
C HIS A 253 -34.20 0.48 0.50
N LYS A 254 -34.37 1.71 0.00
CA LYS A 254 -35.66 2.28 -0.43
C LYS A 254 -36.25 1.64 -1.69
N TYR A 255 -35.47 0.86 -2.43
CA TYR A 255 -35.89 0.26 -3.72
C TYR A 255 -36.10 -1.25 -3.67
N VAL A 256 -35.88 -1.91 -2.53
CA VAL A 256 -36.28 -3.30 -2.31
C VAL A 256 -37.69 -3.26 -1.71
N LYS A 257 -38.70 -3.39 -2.57
CA LYS A 257 -40.10 -3.62 -2.16
C LYS A 257 -40.33 -5.10 -1.89
#